data_AF-A0A1V2ZXN4-F1
#
_entry.id   AF-A0A1V2ZXN4-F1
#
_cell.length_a   1.000
_cell.length_b   1.000
_cell.length_c   1.000
_cell.angle_alpha   90.00
_cell.angle_beta   90.00
_cell.angle_gamma   90.00
#
_symmetry.space_group_name_H-M   'P 1'
#
loop_
_entity.id
_entity.type
_entity.pdbx_description
1 polymer ?
#
loop_
_entity_poly.entity_id
_entity_poly.type
_entity_poly.pdbx_seq_one_letter_code
_entity_poly.pdbx_strand_id
1 'polypeptide(L)'
;MLAIAFNFPAGRYHATPWGRHVNEADVEWPPSPWRLVRALIAIWHRKVPPEERDPETLERLLAALASEAPHYRVPTAVHAHTRHYMPAKGDKKTLIFDAFARVGKDEDLVMVWPELTLEAEQEALLDRLLAGLGFLGRAESWADARRLPEWSGACNCVPGDSLVDTETGEVSEPLSLQVPMPADEYAGFRQAQLEGMEKRAGLKPRDKRAIHATLPEGWVDALAVETSQLHGAGWSSPPLARAVAYSRPPELLRPMAQPSRRRRSAEPVTTLRFGLYGRPLPLIEDAVRMGELLRVAAMGRAKKYCGETNVPAVISGHRMPAGNRHQHAFWLPEDADSDGRIDHLLVHVPGKIDGQGRRAVESLNRLWNREGQEWTIMFENSGTADELAESGSPLLGESSTFETLTPYLMPWHSKPTFGVEEQIRRECRERGLPEPEQVEWLQDIEVAGKKRRPVDFHRFRSKRGLVQPDKQGRFVRLTFPDPVPGPLSLGFGCHYGLGLFLPAGK
;
A
#
# COMPACT_ATOMS: atom_id res chain seq x y z
N MET A 1 -23.03 -19.77 -22.10
CA MET A 1 -22.66 -18.90 -20.95
C MET A 1 -21.46 -18.05 -21.34
N LEU A 2 -21.52 -16.75 -21.04
CA LEU A 2 -20.41 -15.83 -21.16
C LEU A 2 -19.95 -15.40 -19.77
N ALA A 3 -18.65 -15.40 -19.50
CA ALA A 3 -18.07 -14.88 -18.26
C ALA A 3 -16.89 -13.95 -18.56
N ILE A 4 -16.83 -12.81 -17.86
CA ILE A 4 -15.77 -11.82 -17.98
C ILE A 4 -15.17 -11.60 -16.59
N ALA A 5 -13.87 -11.83 -16.45
CA ALA A 5 -13.11 -11.53 -15.25
C ALA A 5 -12.50 -10.12 -15.34
N PHE A 6 -12.52 -9.42 -14.20
CA PHE A 6 -11.88 -8.13 -13.98
C PHE A 6 -10.96 -8.24 -12.76
N ASN A 7 -9.68 -7.98 -12.97
CA ASN A 7 -8.69 -7.80 -11.91
C ASN A 7 -8.37 -6.31 -11.74
N PHE A 8 -8.22 -5.86 -10.49
CA PHE A 8 -7.83 -4.48 -10.19
C PHE A 8 -6.44 -4.44 -9.54
N PRO A 9 -5.34 -4.38 -10.32
CA PRO A 9 -3.98 -4.55 -9.80
C PRO A 9 -3.54 -3.47 -8.79
N ALA A 10 -4.14 -2.28 -8.87
CA ALA A 10 -3.93 -1.22 -7.89
C ALA A 10 -4.59 -1.51 -6.52
N GLY A 11 -5.45 -2.53 -6.44
CA GLY A 11 -6.23 -2.88 -5.26
C GLY A 11 -7.34 -1.87 -4.93
N ARG A 12 -7.78 -1.09 -5.92
CA ARG A 12 -8.78 -0.02 -5.77
C ARG A 12 -9.70 0.03 -6.99
N TYR A 13 -10.98 0.21 -6.73
CA TYR A 13 -12.01 0.49 -7.72
C TYR A 13 -12.77 1.77 -7.35
N HIS A 14 -12.55 2.81 -8.13
CA HIS A 14 -13.21 4.11 -8.08
C HIS A 14 -14.35 4.16 -9.11
N ALA A 15 -15.58 4.25 -8.61
CA ALA A 15 -16.74 4.53 -9.43
C ALA A 15 -17.86 5.16 -8.61
N THR A 16 -18.38 6.30 -9.06
CA THR A 16 -19.53 6.95 -8.45
C THR A 16 -20.81 6.35 -9.05
N PRO A 17 -21.79 5.94 -8.23
CA PRO A 17 -23.08 5.48 -8.74
C PRO A 17 -23.77 6.56 -9.56
N TRP A 18 -24.57 6.15 -10.54
CA TRP A 18 -25.41 7.10 -11.26
C TRP A 18 -26.36 7.84 -10.30
N GLY A 19 -26.61 9.13 -10.56
CA GLY A 19 -27.50 9.95 -9.73
C GLY A 19 -26.91 10.37 -8.38
N ARG A 20 -25.63 10.05 -8.12
CA ARG A 20 -24.89 10.46 -6.92
C ARG A 20 -23.81 11.46 -7.28
N HIS A 21 -23.59 12.43 -6.41
CA HIS A 21 -22.47 13.34 -6.52
C HIS A 21 -21.18 12.69 -5.99
N VAL A 22 -20.05 12.94 -6.63
CA VAL A 22 -18.73 12.38 -6.23
C VAL A 22 -18.37 12.65 -4.77
N ASN A 23 -18.90 13.74 -4.20
CA ASN A 23 -18.68 14.15 -2.82
C ASN A 23 -19.66 13.51 -1.80
N GLU A 24 -20.56 12.63 -2.23
CA GLU A 24 -21.38 11.82 -1.32
C GLU A 24 -20.62 10.61 -0.78
N ALA A 25 -19.40 10.38 -1.30
CA ALA A 25 -18.53 9.27 -0.93
C ALA A 25 -19.14 7.87 -1.18
N ASP A 26 -20.18 7.74 -1.98
CA ASP A 26 -20.73 6.45 -2.40
C ASP A 26 -19.87 5.80 -3.49
N VAL A 27 -19.80 4.47 -3.47
CA VAL A 27 -19.09 3.65 -4.46
C VAL A 27 -20.04 2.66 -5.10
N GLU A 28 -20.09 2.65 -6.43
CA GLU A 28 -20.81 1.60 -7.16
C GLU A 28 -19.99 0.32 -7.11
N TRP A 29 -20.51 -0.74 -6.49
CA TRP A 29 -19.85 -2.03 -6.43
C TRP A 29 -20.93 -3.12 -6.47
N PRO A 30 -20.87 -4.13 -7.35
CA PRO A 30 -19.94 -4.28 -8.46
C PRO A 30 -20.13 -3.22 -9.56
N PRO A 31 -19.24 -3.15 -10.58
CA PRO A 31 -19.44 -2.31 -11.75
C PRO A 31 -20.73 -2.65 -12.49
N SER A 32 -21.55 -1.64 -12.79
CA SER A 32 -22.78 -1.80 -13.57
C SER A 32 -22.51 -2.22 -15.02
N PRO A 33 -23.41 -3.02 -15.63
CA PRO A 33 -23.29 -3.39 -17.05
C PRO A 33 -23.32 -2.17 -17.97
N TRP A 34 -24.07 -1.12 -17.61
CA TRP A 34 -24.07 0.15 -18.31
C TRP A 34 -22.68 0.77 -18.43
N ARG A 35 -21.89 0.70 -17.35
CA ARG A 35 -20.51 1.20 -17.36
C ARG A 35 -19.61 0.34 -18.25
N LEU A 36 -19.79 -0.98 -18.23
CA LEU A 36 -19.02 -1.89 -19.09
C LEU A 36 -19.26 -1.59 -20.57
N VAL A 37 -20.52 -1.58 -21.03
CA VAL A 37 -20.82 -1.36 -22.47
C VAL A 37 -20.29 -0.01 -22.97
N ARG A 38 -20.38 1.04 -22.16
CA ARG A 38 -19.82 2.36 -22.51
C ARG A 38 -18.29 2.35 -22.52
N ALA A 39 -17.66 1.59 -21.63
CA ALA A 39 -16.21 1.41 -21.65
C ALA A 39 -15.77 0.67 -22.92
N LEU A 40 -16.49 -0.37 -23.34
CA LEU A 40 -16.22 -1.10 -24.58
C LEU A 40 -16.34 -0.18 -25.82
N ILE A 41 -17.37 0.67 -25.90
CA ILE A 41 -17.51 1.69 -26.96
C ILE A 41 -16.32 2.67 -26.94
N ALA A 42 -15.88 3.10 -25.76
CA ALA A 42 -14.72 3.98 -25.64
C ALA A 42 -13.44 3.31 -26.14
N ILE A 43 -13.22 2.02 -25.85
CA ILE A 43 -12.10 1.25 -26.37
C ILE A 43 -12.21 1.08 -27.88
N TRP A 44 -13.39 0.75 -28.41
CA TRP A 44 -13.65 0.67 -29.85
C TRP A 44 -13.18 1.91 -30.59
N HIS A 45 -13.61 3.10 -30.15
CA HIS A 45 -13.23 4.34 -30.82
C HIS A 45 -11.77 4.76 -30.60
N ARG A 46 -11.15 4.40 -29.46
CA ARG A 46 -9.80 4.88 -29.10
C ARG A 46 -8.68 3.92 -29.45
N LYS A 47 -8.95 2.61 -29.54
CA LYS A 47 -7.94 1.55 -29.58
C LYS A 47 -8.12 0.57 -30.74
N VAL A 48 -9.30 0.46 -31.33
CA VAL A 48 -9.50 -0.34 -32.56
C VAL A 48 -9.25 0.56 -33.77
N PRO A 49 -8.31 0.22 -34.68
CA PRO A 49 -8.04 1.00 -35.89
C PRO A 49 -9.27 1.12 -36.79
N PRO A 50 -9.55 2.28 -37.42
CA PRO A 50 -10.75 2.50 -38.24
C PRO A 50 -11.01 1.44 -39.33
N GLU A 51 -9.95 0.92 -39.95
CA GLU A 51 -9.98 -0.09 -41.00
C GLU A 51 -10.37 -1.50 -40.50
N GLU A 52 -10.25 -1.75 -39.20
CA GLU A 52 -10.63 -3.01 -38.56
C GLU A 52 -11.98 -2.92 -37.85
N ARG A 53 -12.67 -1.77 -37.96
CA ARG A 53 -13.96 -1.54 -37.33
C ARG A 53 -15.07 -2.09 -38.21
N ASP A 54 -15.73 -3.12 -37.71
CA ASP A 54 -17.07 -3.56 -38.12
C ASP A 54 -18.16 -3.08 -37.13
N PRO A 55 -18.88 -1.98 -37.43
CA PRO A 55 -19.95 -1.47 -36.59
C PRO A 55 -21.10 -2.47 -36.36
N GLU A 56 -21.36 -3.37 -37.32
CA GLU A 56 -22.44 -4.34 -37.22
C GLU A 56 -22.12 -5.38 -36.13
N THR A 57 -20.91 -5.93 -36.15
CA THR A 57 -20.47 -6.87 -35.09
C THR A 57 -20.43 -6.20 -33.72
N LEU A 58 -20.04 -4.93 -33.62
CA LEU A 58 -20.13 -4.18 -32.36
C LEU A 58 -21.57 -4.06 -31.87
N GLU A 59 -22.50 -3.67 -32.74
CA GLU A 59 -23.92 -3.54 -32.40
C GLU A 59 -24.50 -4.88 -31.92
N ARG A 60 -24.25 -5.98 -32.66
CA ARG A 60 -24.68 -7.33 -32.27
C ARG A 60 -24.10 -7.74 -30.91
N LEU A 61 -22.80 -7.48 -30.67
CA LEU A 61 -22.14 -7.80 -29.40
C LEU A 61 -22.77 -7.01 -28.23
N LEU A 62 -22.94 -5.70 -28.39
CA LEU A 62 -23.52 -4.87 -27.33
C LEU A 62 -24.98 -5.23 -27.06
N ALA A 63 -25.77 -5.52 -28.11
CA ALA A 63 -27.14 -5.98 -27.98
C ALA A 63 -27.23 -7.33 -27.25
N ALA A 64 -26.31 -8.26 -27.54
CA ALA A 64 -26.19 -9.52 -26.82
C ALA A 64 -25.92 -9.29 -25.31
N LEU A 65 -25.01 -8.38 -24.95
CA LEU A 65 -24.73 -8.04 -23.55
C LEU A 65 -25.90 -7.34 -22.84
N ALA A 66 -26.79 -6.67 -23.60
CA ALA A 66 -27.99 -6.00 -23.08
C ALA A 66 -29.21 -6.92 -22.98
N SER A 67 -29.19 -8.09 -23.61
CA SER A 67 -30.33 -9.01 -23.67
C SER A 67 -30.73 -9.57 -22.31
N GLU A 68 -29.76 -9.76 -21.39
CA GLU A 68 -30.01 -10.19 -20.02
C GLU A 68 -29.13 -9.43 -19.02
N ALA A 69 -29.58 -9.36 -17.77
CA ALA A 69 -28.82 -8.76 -16.68
C ALA A 69 -27.79 -9.78 -16.15
N PRO A 70 -26.49 -9.46 -16.08
CA PRO A 70 -25.48 -10.41 -15.66
C PRO A 70 -25.57 -10.72 -14.17
N HIS A 71 -25.16 -11.93 -13.81
CA HIS A 71 -24.84 -12.33 -12.45
C HIS A 71 -23.39 -11.99 -12.13
N TYR A 72 -23.04 -11.98 -10.85
CA TYR A 72 -21.69 -11.62 -10.42
C TYR A 72 -21.14 -12.59 -9.39
N ARG A 73 -19.85 -12.89 -9.53
CA ARG A 73 -18.97 -13.28 -8.42
C ARG A 73 -18.13 -12.07 -8.04
N VAL A 74 -18.51 -11.42 -6.95
CA VAL A 74 -17.88 -10.20 -6.44
C VAL A 74 -16.94 -10.57 -5.28
N PRO A 75 -15.66 -10.17 -5.32
CA PRO A 75 -14.75 -10.36 -4.19
C PRO A 75 -15.12 -9.44 -3.03
N THR A 76 -14.67 -9.79 -1.82
CA THR A 76 -14.87 -8.93 -0.66
C THR A 76 -14.12 -7.62 -0.84
N ALA A 77 -14.82 -6.50 -0.67
CA ALA A 77 -14.23 -5.17 -0.73
C ALA A 77 -14.46 -4.38 0.56
N VAL A 78 -13.61 -3.38 0.77
CA VAL A 78 -13.78 -2.39 1.84
C VAL A 78 -14.07 -1.04 1.21
N HIS A 79 -15.19 -0.45 1.60
CA HIS A 79 -15.50 0.94 1.29
C HIS A 79 -14.49 1.87 1.97
N ALA A 80 -13.81 2.68 1.19
CA ALA A 80 -12.79 3.60 1.66
C ALA A 80 -12.88 4.93 0.92
N HIS A 81 -12.36 5.99 1.53
CA HIS A 81 -12.21 7.27 0.86
C HIS A 81 -10.97 7.99 1.37
N THR A 82 -10.38 8.82 0.51
CA THR A 82 -9.44 9.84 0.94
C THR A 82 -10.15 11.19 1.12
N ARG A 83 -9.60 12.05 1.98
CA ARG A 83 -10.18 13.36 2.33
C ARG A 83 -9.19 14.44 1.95
N HIS A 84 -9.59 15.33 1.07
CA HIS A 84 -8.74 16.40 0.55
C HIS A 84 -9.38 17.75 0.81
N TYR A 85 -8.61 18.69 1.35
CA TYR A 85 -9.04 20.08 1.48
C TYR A 85 -8.56 20.85 0.25
N MET A 86 -9.43 20.96 -0.76
CA MET A 86 -9.11 21.64 -2.01
C MET A 86 -9.38 23.15 -1.91
N PRO A 87 -8.54 24.00 -2.51
CA PRO A 87 -8.78 25.44 -2.55
C PRO A 87 -10.05 25.74 -3.36
N ALA A 88 -10.91 26.58 -2.78
CA ALA A 88 -12.12 27.10 -3.42
C ALA A 88 -12.04 28.63 -3.53
N LYS A 89 -13.06 29.24 -4.15
CA LYS A 89 -13.10 30.68 -4.41
C LYS A 89 -12.98 31.50 -3.11
N GLY A 90 -11.95 32.34 -3.02
CA GLY A 90 -11.66 33.23 -1.89
C GLY A 90 -11.25 32.47 -0.63
N ASP A 91 -9.98 32.04 -0.53
CA ASP A 91 -9.28 31.41 0.62
C ASP A 91 -10.01 30.28 1.40
N LYS A 92 -11.22 29.90 1.01
CA LYS A 92 -12.00 28.82 1.60
C LYS A 92 -11.47 27.49 1.10
N LYS A 93 -11.28 26.54 2.00
CA LYS A 93 -10.97 25.15 1.67
C LYS A 93 -12.25 24.33 1.70
N THR A 94 -12.56 23.63 0.62
CA THR A 94 -13.69 22.72 0.55
C THR A 94 -13.19 21.30 0.74
N LEU A 95 -13.83 20.56 1.66
CA LEU A 95 -13.57 19.14 1.85
C LEU A 95 -14.16 18.35 0.69
N ILE A 96 -13.31 17.59 0.01
CA ILE A 96 -13.67 16.68 -1.06
C ILE A 96 -13.33 15.25 -0.66
N PHE A 97 -14.29 14.36 -0.87
CA PHE A 97 -14.11 12.91 -0.75
C PHE A 97 -13.72 12.32 -2.09
N ASP A 98 -12.75 11.40 -2.06
CA ASP A 98 -12.45 10.51 -3.17
C ASP A 98 -12.63 9.08 -2.70
N ALA A 99 -13.82 8.52 -2.97
CA ALA A 99 -14.27 7.22 -2.51
C ALA A 99 -13.98 6.10 -3.52
N PHE A 100 -13.67 4.91 -2.98
CA PHE A 100 -13.33 3.71 -3.73
C PHE A 100 -13.58 2.44 -2.93
N ALA A 101 -13.81 1.33 -3.63
CA ALA A 101 -13.77 0.00 -3.07
C ALA A 101 -12.33 -0.50 -3.07
N ARG A 102 -11.79 -0.81 -1.89
CA ARG A 102 -10.49 -1.48 -1.76
C ARG A 102 -10.69 -2.98 -1.91
N VAL A 103 -10.09 -3.55 -2.95
CA VAL A 103 -10.26 -4.94 -3.38
C VAL A 103 -8.94 -5.70 -3.29
N GLY A 104 -9.00 -7.03 -3.22
CA GLY A 104 -7.80 -7.88 -3.33
C GLY A 104 -7.13 -7.69 -4.68
N LYS A 105 -5.81 -7.52 -4.71
CA LYS A 105 -5.05 -7.33 -5.95
C LYS A 105 -5.00 -8.58 -6.83
N ASP A 106 -5.13 -9.75 -6.21
CA ASP A 106 -5.06 -11.05 -6.88
C ASP A 106 -6.46 -11.71 -6.97
N GLU A 107 -7.52 -10.97 -6.62
CA GLU A 107 -8.89 -11.47 -6.66
C GLU A 107 -9.60 -10.92 -7.91
N ASP A 108 -10.19 -11.82 -8.69
CA ASP A 108 -11.05 -11.44 -9.81
C ASP A 108 -12.48 -11.14 -9.35
N LEU A 109 -13.06 -10.09 -9.91
CA LEU A 109 -14.51 -9.95 -10.04
C LEU A 109 -14.94 -10.60 -11.34
N VAL A 110 -15.97 -11.46 -11.30
CA VAL A 110 -16.50 -12.10 -12.51
C VAL A 110 -17.91 -11.63 -12.77
N MET A 111 -18.17 -11.15 -13.98
CA MET A 111 -19.49 -10.80 -14.50
C MET A 111 -19.93 -11.90 -15.47
N VAL A 112 -21.12 -12.47 -15.27
CA VAL A 112 -21.54 -13.73 -15.89
C VAL A 112 -22.93 -13.57 -16.50
N TRP A 113 -23.06 -13.94 -17.77
CA TRP A 113 -24.34 -14.07 -18.48
C TRP A 113 -24.64 -15.58 -18.62
N PRO A 114 -25.53 -16.14 -17.77
CA PRO A 114 -25.74 -17.59 -17.68
C PRO A 114 -26.15 -18.21 -19.02
N GLU A 115 -27.09 -17.59 -19.70
CA GLU A 115 -27.73 -18.14 -20.90
C GLU A 115 -27.08 -17.62 -22.19
N LEU A 116 -26.34 -16.51 -22.13
CA LEU A 116 -25.71 -15.94 -23.31
C LEU A 116 -24.57 -16.79 -23.86
N THR A 117 -24.56 -16.98 -25.17
CA THR A 117 -23.42 -17.52 -25.92
C THR A 117 -23.16 -16.59 -27.10
N LEU A 118 -21.90 -16.25 -27.33
CA LEU A 118 -21.49 -15.34 -28.40
C LEU A 118 -21.05 -16.12 -29.64
N GLU A 119 -21.23 -15.51 -30.81
CA GLU A 119 -20.65 -15.99 -32.07
C GLU A 119 -19.14 -15.74 -32.09
N ALA A 120 -18.39 -16.50 -32.89
CA ALA A 120 -16.92 -16.42 -32.94
C ALA A 120 -16.39 -15.01 -33.25
N GLU A 121 -17.07 -14.27 -34.13
CA GLU A 121 -16.72 -12.88 -34.47
C GLU A 121 -16.93 -11.93 -33.28
N GLN A 122 -18.01 -12.13 -32.53
CA GLN A 122 -18.32 -11.34 -31.32
C GLN A 122 -17.34 -11.66 -30.19
N GLU A 123 -16.96 -12.92 -30.02
CA GLU A 123 -15.94 -13.33 -29.04
C GLU A 123 -14.59 -12.68 -29.36
N ALA A 124 -14.14 -12.76 -30.61
CA ALA A 124 -12.89 -12.15 -31.04
C ALA A 124 -12.88 -10.64 -30.83
N LEU A 125 -14.00 -9.97 -31.14
CA LEU A 125 -14.16 -8.55 -30.89
C LEU A 125 -14.13 -8.24 -29.39
N LEU A 126 -14.88 -9.00 -28.57
CA LEU A 126 -14.93 -8.80 -27.13
C LEU A 126 -13.54 -8.98 -26.51
N ASP A 127 -12.81 -10.04 -26.85
CA ASP A 127 -11.46 -10.30 -26.34
C ASP A 127 -10.50 -9.13 -26.66
N ARG A 128 -10.59 -8.58 -27.88
CA ARG A 128 -9.80 -7.41 -28.27
C ARG A 128 -10.16 -6.17 -27.46
N LEU A 129 -11.45 -5.91 -27.25
CA LEU A 129 -11.91 -4.75 -26.49
C LEU A 129 -11.53 -4.86 -25.00
N LEU A 130 -11.63 -6.06 -24.42
CA LEU A 130 -11.22 -6.33 -23.05
C LEU A 130 -9.70 -6.18 -22.87
N ALA A 131 -8.89 -6.70 -23.80
CA ALA A 131 -7.44 -6.54 -23.79
C ALA A 131 -7.00 -5.05 -23.88
N GLY A 132 -7.82 -4.20 -24.51
CA GLY A 132 -7.59 -2.76 -24.60
C GLY A 132 -8.06 -1.96 -23.38
N LEU A 133 -8.80 -2.57 -22.45
CA LEU A 133 -9.41 -1.90 -21.31
C LEU A 133 -8.39 -1.67 -20.18
N GLY A 134 -7.75 -0.49 -20.15
CA GLY A 134 -6.77 -0.17 -19.10
C GLY A 134 -7.35 0.28 -17.75
N PHE A 135 -8.63 0.68 -17.70
CA PHE A 135 -9.33 1.03 -16.47
C PHE A 135 -10.85 0.90 -16.66
N LEU A 136 -11.58 0.68 -15.56
CA LEU A 136 -13.04 0.65 -15.55
C LEU A 136 -13.59 1.59 -14.47
N GLY A 137 -14.48 2.52 -14.83
CA GLY A 137 -14.93 3.59 -13.92
C GLY A 137 -14.08 4.83 -14.09
N ARG A 138 -13.36 5.23 -13.05
CA ARG A 138 -12.41 6.36 -13.14
C ARG A 138 -11.00 5.88 -13.48
N ALA A 139 -10.14 6.80 -13.92
CA ALA A 139 -8.78 6.48 -14.38
C ALA A 139 -7.87 5.89 -13.28
N GLU A 140 -8.23 6.09 -12.01
CA GLU A 140 -7.57 5.51 -10.84
C GLU A 140 -7.87 4.00 -10.67
N SER A 141 -8.92 3.50 -11.31
CA SER A 141 -9.37 2.09 -11.28
C SER A 141 -8.70 1.25 -12.35
N TRP A 142 -7.37 1.07 -12.27
CA TRP A 142 -6.66 0.22 -13.22
C TRP A 142 -7.31 -1.15 -13.24
N ALA A 143 -7.59 -1.65 -14.44
CA ALA A 143 -8.31 -2.89 -14.64
C ALA A 143 -7.58 -3.71 -15.69
N ASP A 144 -7.48 -5.01 -15.44
CA ASP A 144 -7.20 -6.03 -16.45
C ASP A 144 -8.46 -6.86 -16.63
N ALA A 145 -8.90 -7.03 -17.88
CA ALA A 145 -10.16 -7.68 -18.18
C ALA A 145 -9.98 -8.75 -19.24
N ARG A 146 -10.63 -9.89 -19.04
CA ARG A 146 -10.53 -11.05 -19.94
C ARG A 146 -11.80 -11.87 -19.93
N ARG A 147 -12.15 -12.45 -21.07
CA ARG A 147 -13.18 -13.48 -21.12
C ARG A 147 -12.65 -14.76 -20.47
N LEU A 148 -13.52 -15.47 -19.78
CA LEU A 148 -13.27 -16.81 -19.26
C LEU A 148 -13.96 -17.81 -20.19
N PRO A 149 -13.22 -18.63 -20.95
CA PRO A 149 -13.81 -19.64 -21.83
C PRO A 149 -14.66 -20.66 -21.07
N GLU A 150 -14.23 -20.98 -19.85
CA GLU A 150 -14.95 -21.86 -18.92
C GLU A 150 -14.98 -21.20 -17.54
N TRP A 151 -16.15 -21.23 -16.89
CA TRP A 151 -16.31 -20.77 -15.52
C TRP A 151 -17.35 -21.62 -14.79
N SER A 152 -17.04 -22.02 -13.56
CA SER A 152 -17.89 -22.90 -12.74
C SER A 152 -18.05 -22.40 -11.30
N GLY A 153 -17.76 -21.11 -11.07
CA GLY A 153 -17.91 -20.49 -9.76
C GLY A 153 -19.38 -20.29 -9.37
N ALA A 154 -19.60 -20.02 -8.08
CA ALA A 154 -20.92 -19.63 -7.58
C ALA A 154 -21.07 -18.10 -7.59
N CYS A 155 -22.14 -17.59 -8.20
CA CYS A 155 -22.50 -16.18 -8.12
C CYS A 155 -22.93 -15.81 -6.70
N ASN A 156 -22.52 -14.64 -6.22
CA ASN A 156 -22.86 -14.10 -4.90
C ASN A 156 -23.48 -12.69 -4.98
N CYS A 157 -23.82 -12.23 -6.18
CA CYS A 157 -24.63 -11.04 -6.41
C CYS A 157 -25.43 -11.27 -7.69
N VAL A 158 -26.76 -11.29 -7.58
CA VAL A 158 -27.67 -11.72 -8.65
C VAL A 158 -28.83 -10.74 -8.78
N PRO A 159 -29.40 -10.57 -9.99
CA PRO A 159 -30.59 -9.75 -10.18
C PRO A 159 -31.80 -10.36 -9.47
N GLY A 160 -32.61 -9.54 -8.81
CA GLY A 160 -33.84 -9.97 -8.15
C GLY A 160 -34.18 -9.16 -6.90
N ASP A 161 -35.44 -9.27 -6.47
CA ASP A 161 -35.99 -8.51 -5.33
C ASP A 161 -35.92 -9.27 -4.00
N SER A 162 -35.45 -10.52 -4.01
CA SER A 162 -35.36 -11.32 -2.77
C SER A 162 -34.16 -10.86 -1.93
N LEU A 163 -34.46 -10.27 -0.77
CA LEU A 163 -33.45 -9.81 0.19
C LEU A 163 -33.15 -10.85 1.28
N VAL A 164 -33.88 -11.97 1.27
CA VAL A 164 -33.67 -13.06 2.21
C VAL A 164 -33.41 -14.31 1.39
N ASP A 165 -32.25 -14.92 1.64
CA ASP A 165 -32.02 -16.27 1.16
C ASP A 165 -32.90 -17.23 1.98
N THR A 166 -33.85 -17.90 1.32
CA THR A 166 -34.82 -18.78 1.98
C THR A 166 -34.21 -20.08 2.48
N GLU A 167 -33.03 -20.46 1.99
CA GLU A 167 -32.31 -21.66 2.42
C GLU A 167 -31.36 -21.37 3.60
N THR A 168 -30.67 -20.23 3.59
CA THR A 168 -29.67 -19.89 4.63
C THR A 168 -30.22 -18.96 5.72
N GLY A 169 -31.31 -18.23 5.46
CA GLY A 169 -31.85 -17.22 6.35
C GLY A 169 -31.03 -15.92 6.41
N GLU A 170 -30.00 -15.78 5.56
CA GLU A 170 -29.15 -14.59 5.52
C GLU A 170 -29.85 -13.41 4.81
N VAL A 171 -29.68 -12.22 5.38
CA VAL A 171 -30.23 -10.97 4.84
C VAL A 171 -29.19 -10.33 3.91
N SER A 172 -29.57 -10.16 2.65
CA SER A 172 -28.76 -9.50 1.63
C SER A 172 -28.99 -7.99 1.63
N GLU A 173 -27.96 -7.25 1.24
CA GLU A 173 -28.03 -5.81 0.98
C GLU A 173 -28.64 -5.56 -0.42
N PRO A 174 -29.72 -4.78 -0.53
CA PRO A 174 -30.24 -4.34 -1.82
C PRO A 174 -29.30 -3.31 -2.45
N LEU A 175 -29.10 -3.42 -3.75
CA LEU A 175 -28.50 -2.36 -4.56
C LEU A 175 -29.19 -2.26 -5.92
N SER A 176 -29.01 -1.13 -6.59
CA SER A 176 -29.52 -0.92 -7.95
C SER A 176 -28.36 -0.70 -8.92
N LEU A 177 -28.31 -1.51 -9.97
CA LEU A 177 -27.33 -1.38 -11.05
C LEU A 177 -28.02 -0.90 -12.33
N GLN A 178 -27.35 -0.01 -13.05
CA GLN A 178 -27.80 0.43 -14.37
C GLN A 178 -27.44 -0.63 -15.41
N VAL A 179 -28.44 -1.16 -16.09
CA VAL A 179 -28.29 -2.16 -17.16
C VAL A 179 -28.75 -1.53 -18.47
N PRO A 180 -28.02 -1.70 -19.59
CA PRO A 180 -28.51 -1.21 -20.88
C PRO A 180 -29.85 -1.87 -21.23
N MET A 181 -30.74 -1.07 -21.80
CA MET A 181 -32.04 -1.51 -22.30
C MET A 181 -31.88 -2.21 -23.65
N PRO A 182 -32.59 -3.33 -23.91
CA PRO A 182 -32.67 -3.94 -25.23
C PRO A 182 -33.10 -2.96 -26.33
N ALA A 183 -32.71 -3.25 -27.59
CA ALA A 183 -32.90 -2.31 -28.70
C ALA A 183 -34.38 -2.05 -29.05
N ASP A 184 -35.21 -3.07 -28.97
CA ASP A 184 -36.66 -3.00 -29.17
C ASP A 184 -37.36 -2.20 -28.05
N GLU A 185 -36.98 -2.43 -26.79
CA GLU A 185 -37.47 -1.65 -25.65
C GLU A 185 -37.10 -0.16 -25.79
N TYR A 186 -35.87 0.14 -26.24
CA TYR A 186 -35.46 1.52 -26.49
C TYR A 186 -36.26 2.19 -27.60
N ALA A 187 -36.51 1.49 -28.70
CA ALA A 187 -37.29 2.04 -29.81
C ALA A 187 -38.68 2.47 -29.32
N GLY A 188 -39.33 1.62 -28.51
CA GLY A 188 -40.60 1.94 -27.86
C GLY A 188 -40.51 3.12 -26.89
N PHE A 189 -39.49 3.12 -26.01
CA PHE A 189 -39.25 4.22 -25.07
C PHE A 189 -39.03 5.55 -25.79
N ARG A 190 -38.17 5.56 -26.81
CA ARG A 190 -37.85 6.73 -27.63
C ARG A 190 -39.10 7.31 -28.27
N GLN A 191 -39.91 6.46 -28.91
CA GLN A 191 -41.15 6.90 -29.53
C GLN A 191 -42.09 7.56 -28.49
N ALA A 192 -42.30 6.90 -27.35
CA ALA A 192 -43.14 7.45 -26.29
C ALA A 192 -42.63 8.80 -25.74
N GLN A 193 -41.31 8.96 -25.59
CA GLN A 193 -40.72 10.22 -25.13
C GLN A 193 -40.85 11.33 -26.17
N LEU A 194 -40.63 11.06 -27.46
CA LEU A 194 -40.78 12.05 -28.52
C LEU A 194 -42.24 12.49 -28.69
N GLU A 195 -43.19 11.55 -28.65
CA GLU A 195 -44.62 11.88 -28.66
C GLU A 195 -45.04 12.69 -27.44
N GLY A 196 -44.55 12.32 -26.25
CA GLY A 196 -44.79 13.06 -25.02
C GLY A 196 -44.19 14.47 -25.04
N MET A 197 -43.01 14.63 -25.62
CA MET A 197 -42.34 15.92 -25.81
C MET A 197 -43.16 16.84 -26.72
N GLU A 198 -43.70 16.33 -27.83
CA GLU A 198 -44.52 17.16 -28.73
C GLU A 198 -45.84 17.61 -28.10
N LYS A 199 -46.43 16.77 -27.23
CA LYS A 199 -47.67 17.10 -26.50
C LYS A 199 -47.46 18.09 -25.34
N ARG A 200 -46.22 18.31 -24.87
CA ARG A 200 -45.93 19.23 -23.76
C ARG A 200 -45.96 20.69 -24.21
N ALA A 201 -47.04 21.39 -23.85
CA ALA A 201 -47.15 22.83 -24.00
C ALA A 201 -46.11 23.56 -23.13
N GLY A 202 -45.41 24.55 -23.69
CA GLY A 202 -44.49 25.43 -22.95
C GLY A 202 -43.01 25.01 -22.93
N LEU A 203 -42.63 23.89 -23.56
CA LEU A 203 -41.21 23.55 -23.74
C LEU A 203 -40.51 24.51 -24.71
N LYS A 204 -39.37 25.08 -24.32
CA LYS A 204 -38.63 25.99 -25.20
C LYS A 204 -38.03 25.22 -26.38
N PRO A 205 -37.89 25.82 -27.58
CA PRO A 205 -37.28 25.15 -28.74
C PRO A 205 -35.86 24.64 -28.51
N ARG A 206 -35.11 25.25 -27.58
CA ARG A 206 -33.77 24.78 -27.20
C ARG A 206 -33.84 23.46 -26.40
N ASP A 207 -34.84 23.33 -25.52
CA ASP A 207 -34.98 22.19 -24.62
C ASP A 207 -35.48 20.98 -25.45
N LYS A 208 -36.40 21.21 -26.40
CA LYS A 208 -36.81 20.20 -27.40
C LYS A 208 -35.61 19.66 -28.21
N ARG A 209 -34.75 20.56 -28.70
CA ARG A 209 -33.54 20.16 -29.44
C ARG A 209 -32.57 19.35 -28.58
N ALA A 210 -32.39 19.71 -27.31
CA ALA A 210 -31.55 18.96 -26.38
C ALA A 210 -32.10 17.55 -26.10
N ILE A 211 -33.42 17.42 -25.89
CA ILE A 211 -34.08 16.12 -25.71
C ILE A 211 -33.94 15.27 -26.98
N HIS A 212 -34.19 15.84 -28.16
CA HIS A 212 -34.03 15.11 -29.42
C HIS A 212 -32.58 14.63 -29.65
N ALA A 213 -31.59 15.47 -29.34
CA ALA A 213 -30.17 15.12 -29.47
C ALA A 213 -29.72 14.01 -28.50
N THR A 214 -30.46 13.80 -27.40
CA THR A 214 -30.17 12.75 -26.40
C THR A 214 -31.00 11.48 -26.62
N LEU A 215 -31.81 11.43 -27.68
CA LEU A 215 -32.61 10.27 -28.11
C LEU A 215 -32.32 9.93 -29.59
N PRO A 216 -31.08 9.59 -29.95
CA PRO A 216 -30.74 9.21 -31.32
C PRO A 216 -31.52 7.96 -31.76
N GLU A 217 -31.72 7.82 -33.07
CA GLU A 217 -32.43 6.67 -33.63
C GLU A 217 -31.59 5.38 -33.53
N GLY A 218 -30.28 5.48 -33.79
CA GLY A 218 -29.34 4.39 -33.63
C GLY A 218 -29.18 3.98 -32.16
N TRP A 219 -29.30 2.68 -31.88
CA TRP A 219 -29.21 2.15 -30.52
C TRP A 219 -27.79 2.27 -29.93
N VAL A 220 -26.75 2.04 -30.74
CA VAL A 220 -25.36 2.25 -30.33
C VAL A 220 -25.05 3.73 -30.09
N ASP A 221 -25.60 4.63 -30.91
CA ASP A 221 -25.46 6.06 -30.70
C ASP A 221 -26.11 6.49 -29.38
N ALA A 222 -27.21 5.86 -28.98
CA ALA A 222 -27.89 6.10 -27.71
C ALA A 222 -27.02 5.68 -26.50
N LEU A 223 -26.24 4.60 -26.60
CA LEU A 223 -25.25 4.22 -25.60
C LEU A 223 -24.10 5.24 -25.48
N ALA A 224 -23.77 5.91 -26.60
CA ALA A 224 -22.64 6.82 -26.68
C ALA A 224 -22.94 8.25 -26.18
N VAL A 225 -24.21 8.62 -25.96
CA VAL A 225 -24.61 9.96 -25.50
C VAL A 225 -23.88 10.35 -24.21
N GLU A 226 -23.29 11.55 -24.19
CA GLU A 226 -22.50 12.01 -23.05
C GLU A 226 -23.38 12.33 -21.83
N THR A 227 -22.89 12.04 -20.63
CA THR A 227 -23.58 12.38 -19.37
C THR A 227 -23.88 13.88 -19.24
N SER A 228 -23.00 14.74 -19.76
CA SER A 228 -23.18 16.20 -19.82
C SER A 228 -24.40 16.60 -20.65
N GLN A 229 -24.61 15.95 -21.80
CA GLN A 229 -25.74 16.17 -22.70
C GLN A 229 -27.03 15.67 -22.04
N LEU A 230 -26.99 14.50 -21.40
CA LEU A 230 -28.13 13.94 -20.67
C LEU A 230 -28.62 14.89 -19.56
N HIS A 231 -27.69 15.38 -18.73
CA HIS A 231 -28.02 16.38 -17.71
C HIS A 231 -28.52 17.69 -18.31
N GLY A 232 -27.91 18.16 -19.40
CA GLY A 232 -28.34 19.36 -20.11
C GLY A 232 -29.75 19.26 -20.68
N ALA A 233 -30.19 18.06 -21.06
CA ALA A 233 -31.55 17.76 -21.50
C ALA A 233 -32.53 17.47 -20.33
N GLY A 234 -32.05 17.46 -19.08
CA GLY A 234 -32.87 17.30 -17.88
C GLY A 234 -33.18 15.84 -17.51
N TRP A 235 -32.44 14.86 -18.04
CA TRP A 235 -32.63 13.46 -17.69
C TRP A 235 -32.12 13.16 -16.27
N SER A 236 -32.93 12.48 -15.47
CA SER A 236 -32.54 11.96 -14.14
C SER A 236 -31.81 10.61 -14.23
N SER A 237 -32.05 9.85 -15.30
CA SER A 237 -31.42 8.57 -15.63
C SER A 237 -31.11 8.53 -17.13
N PRO A 238 -30.07 7.82 -17.60
CA PRO A 238 -29.85 7.67 -19.03
C PRO A 238 -31.08 7.01 -19.68
N PRO A 239 -31.60 7.56 -20.79
CA PRO A 239 -32.75 7.00 -21.51
C PRO A 239 -32.65 5.52 -21.84
N LEU A 240 -31.43 5.05 -22.14
CA LEU A 240 -31.13 3.68 -22.53
C LEU A 240 -30.68 2.80 -21.36
N ALA A 241 -30.75 3.29 -20.12
CA ALA A 241 -30.40 2.51 -18.95
C ALA A 241 -31.64 2.26 -18.10
N ARG A 242 -31.81 1.00 -17.68
CA ARG A 242 -32.81 0.59 -16.71
C ARG A 242 -32.14 0.27 -15.38
N ALA A 243 -32.78 0.68 -14.29
CA ALA A 243 -32.38 0.32 -12.94
C ALA A 243 -32.85 -1.11 -12.65
N VAL A 244 -31.92 -2.04 -12.44
CA VAL A 244 -32.21 -3.43 -12.06
C VAL A 244 -31.84 -3.62 -10.59
N ALA A 245 -32.74 -4.23 -9.83
CA ALA A 245 -32.49 -4.59 -8.44
C ALA A 245 -31.56 -5.80 -8.38
N TYR A 246 -30.55 -5.70 -7.51
CA TYR A 246 -29.63 -6.78 -7.18
C TYR A 246 -29.60 -6.96 -5.67
N SER A 247 -29.27 -8.18 -5.26
CA SER A 247 -28.94 -8.52 -3.89
C SER A 247 -27.49 -8.96 -3.81
N ARG A 248 -26.79 -8.54 -2.75
CA ARG A 248 -25.45 -9.03 -2.42
C ARG A 248 -25.31 -9.23 -0.90
N PRO A 249 -24.49 -10.16 -0.42
CA PRO A 249 -24.11 -10.19 0.98
C PRO A 249 -23.47 -8.86 1.41
N PRO A 250 -23.82 -8.31 2.58
CA PRO A 250 -23.29 -7.01 3.05
C PRO A 250 -21.76 -7.03 3.23
N GLU A 251 -21.19 -8.23 3.36
CA GLU A 251 -19.76 -8.47 3.51
C GLU A 251 -18.94 -8.18 2.26
N LEU A 252 -19.59 -8.06 1.10
CA LEU A 252 -18.93 -7.79 -0.17
C LEU A 252 -18.57 -6.31 -0.35
N LEU A 253 -19.13 -5.40 0.45
CA LEU A 253 -18.66 -4.01 0.56
C LEU A 253 -18.79 -3.50 2.01
N ARG A 254 -17.74 -3.71 2.80
CA ARG A 254 -17.78 -3.33 4.22
C ARG A 254 -17.55 -1.82 4.42
N PRO A 255 -18.37 -1.11 5.20
CA PRO A 255 -18.24 0.34 5.44
C PRO A 255 -17.00 0.72 6.26
N MET A 256 -16.46 -0.23 7.02
CA MET A 256 -15.25 -0.06 7.80
C MET A 256 -14.33 -1.26 7.52
N ALA A 257 -13.06 -1.00 7.27
CA ALA A 257 -12.06 -2.04 7.43
C ALA A 257 -12.20 -2.53 8.88
N GLN A 258 -12.67 -3.76 9.10
CA GLN A 258 -12.18 -4.47 10.28
C GLN A 258 -10.66 -4.41 10.14
N PRO A 259 -9.92 -3.99 11.19
CA PRO A 259 -8.47 -4.06 11.14
C PRO A 259 -8.19 -5.48 10.71
N SER A 260 -7.66 -5.65 9.49
CA SER A 260 -7.45 -6.99 9.00
C SER A 260 -6.50 -7.56 10.04
N ARG A 261 -6.98 -8.54 10.82
CA ARG A 261 -6.09 -9.55 11.33
C ARG A 261 -5.56 -10.18 10.05
N ARG A 262 -4.55 -9.55 9.43
CA ARG A 262 -3.49 -10.32 8.81
C ARG A 262 -2.97 -11.16 9.96
N ARG A 263 -3.62 -12.31 10.18
CA ARG A 263 -2.99 -13.53 10.64
C ARG A 263 -2.01 -13.90 9.52
N ARG A 264 -0.97 -13.10 9.35
CA ARG A 264 0.33 -13.72 9.52
C ARG A 264 0.45 -13.78 11.03
N SER A 265 0.48 -14.96 11.61
CA SER A 265 1.38 -15.13 12.75
C SER A 265 2.69 -14.55 12.23
N ALA A 266 2.96 -13.27 12.53
CA ALA A 266 4.15 -12.60 12.06
C ALA A 266 5.27 -13.40 12.69
N GLU A 267 5.90 -14.25 11.89
CA GLU A 267 7.04 -15.02 12.36
C GLU A 267 8.00 -14.05 13.03
N PRO A 268 8.61 -14.45 14.16
CA PRO A 268 9.53 -13.58 14.86
C PRO A 268 10.64 -13.12 13.91
N VAL A 269 10.77 -11.81 13.72
CA VAL A 269 11.79 -11.19 12.85
C VAL A 269 12.97 -10.72 13.69
N THR A 270 14.14 -10.63 13.09
CA THR A 270 15.32 -10.06 13.78
C THR A 270 15.52 -8.60 13.43
N THR A 271 15.08 -8.13 12.26
CA THR A 271 15.51 -6.83 11.76
C THR A 271 14.33 -6.06 11.16
N LEU A 272 14.27 -4.75 11.43
CA LEU A 272 13.31 -3.80 10.85
C LEU A 272 14.08 -2.58 10.35
N ARG A 273 13.74 -2.07 9.16
CA ARG A 273 14.37 -0.89 8.57
C ARG A 273 13.36 0.22 8.30
N PHE A 274 13.80 1.46 8.51
CA PHE A 274 13.00 2.66 8.35
C PHE A 274 13.77 3.71 7.54
N GLY A 275 13.11 4.36 6.60
CA GLY A 275 13.59 5.60 5.99
C GLY A 275 13.35 6.79 6.92
N LEU A 276 14.30 7.71 6.99
CA LEU A 276 14.26 8.95 7.78
C LEU A 276 14.12 10.15 6.86
N TYR A 277 13.08 10.95 7.08
CA TYR A 277 12.79 12.15 6.29
C TYR A 277 12.71 13.38 7.18
N GLY A 278 13.41 14.43 6.78
CA GLY A 278 13.35 15.73 7.43
C GLY A 278 14.46 16.63 6.93
N ARG A 279 14.37 17.93 7.27
CA ARG A 279 15.42 18.90 6.93
C ARG A 279 15.84 19.67 8.19
N PRO A 280 17.14 19.73 8.52
CA PRO A 280 18.23 18.90 7.95
C PRO A 280 18.14 17.44 8.43
N LEU A 281 18.73 16.51 7.68
CA LEU A 281 19.01 15.17 8.20
C LEU A 281 20.17 15.20 9.20
N PRO A 282 20.14 14.40 10.28
CA PRO A 282 21.20 14.34 11.28
C PRO A 282 22.51 13.86 10.66
N LEU A 283 23.65 14.29 11.20
CA LEU A 283 24.95 13.80 10.80
C LEU A 283 25.22 12.41 11.39
N ILE A 284 25.98 11.55 10.71
CA ILE A 284 26.39 10.25 11.26
C ILE A 284 27.23 10.41 12.54
N GLU A 285 27.91 11.55 12.70
CA GLU A 285 28.60 11.95 13.91
C GLU A 285 27.67 11.99 15.15
N ASP A 286 26.36 12.17 14.95
CA ASP A 286 25.33 12.21 16.00
C ASP A 286 24.60 10.86 16.18
N ALA A 287 25.12 9.76 15.63
CA ALA A 287 24.48 8.45 15.65
C ALA A 287 23.91 8.05 17.03
N VAL A 288 24.70 8.20 18.10
CA VAL A 288 24.23 7.82 19.45
C VAL A 288 22.97 8.58 19.89
N ARG A 289 22.82 9.83 19.47
CA ARG A 289 21.63 10.64 19.78
C ARG A 289 20.42 10.09 19.06
N MET A 290 20.58 9.76 17.77
CA MET A 290 19.50 9.20 16.96
C MET A 290 19.07 7.81 17.43
N GLY A 291 20.01 6.93 17.80
CA GLY A 291 19.68 5.64 18.39
C GLY A 291 18.95 5.77 19.74
N GLU A 292 19.34 6.74 20.58
CA GLU A 292 18.61 7.02 21.82
C GLU A 292 17.19 7.56 21.57
N LEU A 293 17.01 8.46 20.61
CA LEU A 293 15.69 8.98 20.22
C LEU A 293 14.80 7.86 19.68
N LEU A 294 15.34 7.00 18.83
CA LEU A 294 14.63 5.86 18.28
C LEU A 294 14.16 4.91 19.39
N ARG A 295 15.05 4.58 20.35
CA ARG A 295 14.65 3.78 21.52
C ARG A 295 13.54 4.45 22.32
N VAL A 296 13.64 5.76 22.60
CA VAL A 296 12.62 6.48 23.37
C VAL A 296 11.26 6.42 22.66
N ALA A 297 11.24 6.64 21.35
CA ALA A 297 10.03 6.54 20.55
C ALA A 297 9.45 5.11 20.57
N ALA A 298 10.30 4.09 20.38
CA ALA A 298 9.92 2.68 20.43
C ALA A 298 9.34 2.29 21.80
N MET A 299 9.96 2.73 22.89
CA MET A 299 9.46 2.51 24.25
C MET A 299 8.09 3.17 24.47
N GLY A 300 7.88 4.39 23.95
CA GLY A 300 6.60 5.08 24.01
C GLY A 300 5.49 4.34 23.26
N ARG A 301 5.79 3.84 22.06
CA ARG A 301 4.86 2.99 21.30
C ARG A 301 4.61 1.67 22.01
N ALA A 302 5.64 1.00 22.51
CA ALA A 302 5.51 -0.29 23.19
C ALA A 302 4.61 -0.18 24.44
N LYS A 303 4.72 0.90 25.22
CA LYS A 303 3.79 1.16 26.35
C LYS A 303 2.34 1.29 25.88
N LYS A 304 2.09 1.95 24.74
CA LYS A 304 0.74 2.12 24.17
C LYS A 304 0.15 0.80 23.66
N TYR A 305 0.97 -0.04 23.02
CA TYR A 305 0.51 -1.29 22.39
C TYR A 305 0.46 -2.50 23.34
N CYS A 306 1.42 -2.58 24.27
CA CYS A 306 1.59 -3.74 25.15
C CYS A 306 1.08 -3.47 26.58
N GLY A 307 0.86 -2.19 26.94
CA GLY A 307 0.56 -1.73 28.30
C GLY A 307 1.77 -1.11 28.99
N GLU A 308 1.56 -0.13 29.88
CA GLU A 308 2.64 0.67 30.49
C GLU A 308 3.67 -0.15 31.26
N THR A 309 3.24 -1.24 31.89
CA THR A 309 4.06 -2.13 32.72
C THR A 309 4.56 -3.38 31.98
N ASN A 310 4.17 -3.54 30.72
CA ASN A 310 4.35 -4.77 29.96
C ASN A 310 5.13 -4.53 28.65
N VAL A 311 6.12 -3.63 28.69
CA VAL A 311 7.03 -3.43 27.56
C VAL A 311 7.93 -4.66 27.40
N PRO A 312 8.00 -5.29 26.21
CA PRO A 312 8.84 -6.46 25.97
C PRO A 312 10.30 -6.26 26.36
N ALA A 313 10.90 -7.29 26.97
CA ALA A 313 12.29 -7.27 27.41
C ALA A 313 13.26 -7.09 26.23
N VAL A 314 12.94 -7.69 25.07
CA VAL A 314 13.71 -7.52 23.81
C VAL A 314 13.71 -6.09 23.27
N ILE A 315 12.74 -5.25 23.62
CA ILE A 315 12.73 -3.81 23.26
C ILE A 315 13.44 -3.01 24.35
N SER A 316 13.10 -3.26 25.61
CA SER A 316 13.56 -2.42 26.72
C SER A 316 15.00 -2.68 27.15
N GLY A 317 15.49 -3.90 26.95
CA GLY A 317 16.73 -4.41 27.54
C GLY A 317 16.64 -4.67 29.06
N HIS A 318 15.45 -4.54 29.65
CA HIS A 318 15.23 -4.75 31.08
C HIS A 318 14.60 -6.12 31.35
N ARG A 319 14.85 -6.67 32.55
CA ARG A 319 14.35 -7.99 32.99
C ARG A 319 14.72 -9.14 32.04
N MET A 320 15.86 -8.99 31.36
CA MET A 320 16.44 -10.08 30.57
C MET A 320 17.02 -11.15 31.51
N PRO A 321 17.04 -12.44 31.11
CA PRO A 321 17.65 -13.51 31.89
C PRO A 321 19.13 -13.24 32.21
N ALA A 322 19.63 -13.82 33.30
CA ALA A 322 21.05 -13.80 33.61
C ALA A 322 21.84 -14.50 32.48
N GLY A 323 22.94 -13.88 32.02
CA GLY A 323 23.71 -14.38 30.87
C GLY A 323 23.15 -13.97 29.50
N ASN A 324 22.21 -13.02 29.44
CA ASN A 324 21.74 -12.44 28.18
C ASN A 324 22.89 -11.90 27.33
N ARG A 325 23.14 -12.55 26.18
CA ARG A 325 24.17 -12.20 25.20
C ARG A 325 23.67 -11.17 24.19
N HIS A 326 23.28 -9.99 24.68
CA HIS A 326 22.78 -8.88 23.85
C HIS A 326 21.58 -9.25 22.95
N GLN A 327 20.68 -10.13 23.41
CA GLN A 327 19.50 -10.58 22.64
C GLN A 327 18.36 -9.55 22.56
N HIS A 328 18.66 -8.27 22.76
CA HIS A 328 17.69 -7.18 22.78
C HIS A 328 18.09 -6.10 21.77
N ALA A 329 17.16 -5.19 21.51
CA ALA A 329 17.22 -4.25 20.40
C ALA A 329 18.49 -3.39 20.38
N PHE A 330 19.10 -3.35 19.22
CA PHE A 330 20.07 -2.38 18.74
C PHE A 330 19.32 -1.36 17.90
N TRP A 331 19.51 -0.09 18.23
CA TRP A 331 18.88 1.07 17.61
C TRP A 331 19.96 1.78 16.79
N LEU A 332 20.11 1.35 15.53
CA LEU A 332 21.28 1.63 14.73
C LEU A 332 20.94 2.66 13.64
N PRO A 333 21.53 3.85 13.67
CA PRO A 333 21.45 4.77 12.56
C PRO A 333 22.28 4.29 11.38
N GLU A 334 21.81 4.60 10.18
CA GLU A 334 22.42 4.21 8.92
C GLU A 334 22.51 5.43 8.00
N ASP A 335 23.65 5.55 7.33
CA ASP A 335 23.91 6.44 6.20
C ASP A 335 23.96 5.53 4.96
N ALA A 336 22.83 5.38 4.27
CA ALA A 336 22.70 4.41 3.19
C ALA A 336 23.27 4.91 1.86
N ASP A 337 23.31 6.23 1.63
CA ASP A 337 23.86 6.84 0.41
C ASP A 337 25.29 7.37 0.56
N SER A 338 25.88 7.24 1.76
CA SER A 338 27.25 7.65 2.10
C SER A 338 27.50 9.16 2.01
N ASP A 339 26.45 9.99 2.20
CA ASP A 339 26.54 11.45 2.19
C ASP A 339 26.97 12.06 3.54
N GLY A 340 27.18 11.22 4.56
CA GLY A 340 27.53 11.58 5.93
C GLY A 340 26.32 11.92 6.80
N ARG A 341 25.10 11.72 6.31
CA ARG A 341 23.86 11.97 7.03
C ARG A 341 23.10 10.67 7.25
N ILE A 342 22.39 10.63 8.37
CA ILE A 342 21.52 9.52 8.71
C ILE A 342 20.25 9.69 7.88
N ASP A 343 20.03 8.79 6.93
CA ASP A 343 18.85 8.71 6.07
C ASP A 343 18.01 7.46 6.35
N HIS A 344 18.57 6.49 7.08
CA HIS A 344 17.87 5.27 7.49
C HIS A 344 18.12 4.93 8.96
N LEU A 345 17.23 4.10 9.51
CA LEU A 345 17.32 3.58 10.86
C LEU A 345 17.03 2.08 10.84
N LEU A 346 17.90 1.31 11.49
CA LEU A 346 17.80 -0.13 11.60
C LEU A 346 17.52 -0.51 13.07
N VAL A 347 16.49 -1.32 13.28
CA VAL A 347 16.21 -1.96 14.58
C VAL A 347 16.54 -3.42 14.47
N HIS A 348 17.65 -3.83 15.09
CA HIS A 348 18.10 -5.22 15.07
C HIS A 348 17.93 -5.86 16.46
N VAL A 349 17.23 -6.98 16.53
CA VAL A 349 16.87 -7.72 17.74
C VAL A 349 17.29 -9.18 17.56
N PRO A 350 18.51 -9.57 18.01
CA PRO A 350 18.97 -10.95 17.85
C PRO A 350 18.03 -11.98 18.48
N GLY A 351 17.42 -11.62 19.62
CA GLY A 351 16.42 -12.44 20.32
C GLY A 351 15.05 -12.49 19.64
N LYS A 352 14.93 -11.93 18.44
CA LYS A 352 13.72 -11.77 17.64
C LYS A 352 12.64 -10.90 18.30
N ILE A 353 11.74 -10.39 17.48
CA ILE A 353 10.59 -9.59 17.91
C ILE A 353 9.34 -10.02 17.14
N ASP A 354 8.22 -10.13 17.84
CA ASP A 354 6.96 -10.63 17.31
C ASP A 354 5.74 -9.89 17.88
N GLY A 355 4.55 -10.33 17.48
CA GLY A 355 3.29 -9.97 18.12
C GLY A 355 3.07 -8.47 18.30
N GLN A 356 2.74 -8.06 19.53
CA GLN A 356 2.50 -6.64 19.85
C GLN A 356 3.79 -5.82 19.91
N GLY A 357 4.92 -6.42 20.29
CA GLY A 357 6.22 -5.75 20.32
C GLY A 357 6.64 -5.30 18.92
N ARG A 358 6.54 -6.20 17.95
CA ARG A 358 6.81 -5.92 16.53
C ARG A 358 5.92 -4.81 16.00
N ARG A 359 4.59 -4.93 16.20
CA ARG A 359 3.62 -3.89 15.80
C ARG A 359 3.91 -2.53 16.42
N ALA A 360 4.39 -2.49 17.66
CA ALA A 360 4.74 -1.24 18.32
C ALA A 360 5.90 -0.53 17.60
N VAL A 361 6.94 -1.28 17.23
CA VAL A 361 8.11 -0.76 16.50
C VAL A 361 7.73 -0.41 15.06
N GLU A 362 6.98 -1.25 14.35
CA GLU A 362 6.48 -0.96 12.99
C GLU A 362 5.57 0.29 12.92
N SER A 363 4.86 0.61 14.01
CA SER A 363 4.00 1.79 14.09
C SER A 363 4.72 3.12 14.30
N LEU A 364 6.05 3.09 14.40
CA LEU A 364 6.87 4.27 14.51
C LEU A 364 6.76 5.09 13.23
N ASN A 365 6.40 6.36 13.39
CA ASN A 365 6.18 7.28 12.27
C ASN A 365 6.83 8.65 12.44
N ARG A 366 7.45 8.89 13.61
CA ARG A 366 8.06 10.17 13.96
C ARG A 366 9.13 10.04 15.03
N LEU A 367 10.21 10.81 14.88
CA LEU A 367 11.17 11.14 15.93
C LEU A 367 11.15 12.66 16.19
N TRP A 368 11.37 13.05 17.44
CA TRP A 368 11.50 14.45 17.81
C TRP A 368 12.53 14.59 18.92
N ASN A 369 13.31 15.67 18.91
CA ASN A 369 14.26 15.97 19.97
C ASN A 369 13.71 17.07 20.91
N ARG A 370 14.38 17.29 22.04
CA ARG A 370 13.96 18.31 23.02
C ARG A 370 14.12 19.76 22.52
N GLU A 371 14.88 19.96 21.44
CA GLU A 371 15.15 21.26 20.82
C GLU A 371 14.06 21.63 19.80
N GLY A 372 13.05 20.78 19.60
CA GLY A 372 11.92 21.03 18.70
C GLY A 372 12.13 20.54 17.26
N GLN A 373 13.26 19.90 16.97
CA GLN A 373 13.49 19.28 15.66
C GLN A 373 12.67 17.99 15.55
N GLU A 374 12.04 17.80 14.39
CA GLU A 374 11.17 16.68 14.08
C GLU A 374 11.61 16.00 12.77
N TRP A 375 11.58 14.67 12.76
CA TRP A 375 11.78 13.85 11.58
C TRP A 375 10.64 12.87 11.43
N THR A 376 10.16 12.72 10.20
CA THR A 376 9.24 11.65 9.83
C THR A 376 10.05 10.38 9.61
N ILE A 377 9.57 9.25 10.13
CA ILE A 377 10.16 7.94 9.83
C ILE A 377 9.11 7.08 9.14
N MET A 378 9.52 6.33 8.13
CA MET A 378 8.65 5.48 7.35
C MET A 378 9.16 4.04 7.43
N PHE A 379 8.29 3.14 7.89
CA PHE A 379 8.60 1.72 7.89
C PHE A 379 8.75 1.20 6.46
N GLU A 380 9.87 0.59 6.14
CA GLU A 380 10.15 0.04 4.81
C GLU A 380 9.83 -1.45 4.77
N ASN A 381 10.53 -2.24 5.59
CA ASN A 381 10.42 -3.68 5.63
C ASN A 381 10.90 -4.27 6.98
N SER A 382 10.66 -5.57 7.16
CA SER A 382 11.11 -6.33 8.32
C SER A 382 11.28 -7.80 7.93
N GLY A 383 12.26 -8.46 8.52
CA GLY A 383 12.63 -9.84 8.17
C GLY A 383 13.78 -10.36 9.01
N THR A 384 14.48 -11.37 8.50
CA THR A 384 15.80 -11.76 8.99
C THR A 384 16.85 -10.71 8.61
N ALA A 385 18.05 -10.77 9.19
CA ALA A 385 19.15 -9.90 8.77
C ALA A 385 19.55 -10.16 7.31
N ASP A 386 19.60 -11.43 6.91
CA ASP A 386 19.98 -11.86 5.56
C ASP A 386 18.98 -11.36 4.50
N GLU A 387 17.67 -11.49 4.76
CA GLU A 387 16.61 -10.98 3.88
C GLU A 387 16.71 -9.46 3.67
N LEU A 388 17.10 -8.72 4.71
CA LEU A 388 17.25 -7.27 4.61
C LEU A 388 18.61 -6.85 4.01
N ALA A 389 19.64 -7.70 4.10
CA ALA A 389 20.91 -7.48 3.41
C ALA A 389 20.70 -7.44 1.89
N GLU A 390 19.86 -8.32 1.35
CA GLU A 390 19.46 -8.31 -0.07
C GLU A 390 18.72 -7.02 -0.47
N SER A 391 18.06 -6.36 0.48
CA SER A 391 17.35 -5.09 0.25
C SER A 391 18.26 -3.84 0.23
N GLY A 392 19.57 -4.00 0.46
CA GLY A 392 20.56 -2.93 0.24
C GLY A 392 21.04 -2.17 1.47
N SER A 393 20.86 -2.69 2.70
CA SER A 393 21.43 -2.07 3.91
C SER A 393 22.95 -2.28 3.97
N PRO A 394 23.79 -1.22 4.02
CA PRO A 394 25.24 -1.35 4.16
C PRO A 394 25.66 -1.99 5.49
N LEU A 395 24.83 -1.92 6.54
CA LEU A 395 25.15 -2.51 7.84
C LEU A 395 25.00 -4.05 7.88
N LEU A 396 24.24 -4.64 6.96
CA LEU A 396 23.85 -6.07 7.04
C LEU A 396 24.72 -7.01 6.19
N GLY A 397 25.76 -6.49 5.53
CA GLY A 397 26.64 -7.34 4.71
C GLY A 397 27.46 -8.33 5.54
N GLU A 398 27.66 -9.52 4.98
CA GLU A 398 28.61 -10.52 5.48
C GLU A 398 30.02 -10.21 4.95
N SER A 399 31.02 -10.22 5.85
CA SER A 399 32.43 -10.03 5.48
C SER A 399 33.36 -10.68 6.51
N SER A 400 34.59 -11.01 6.11
CA SER A 400 35.67 -11.33 7.06
C SER A 400 36.33 -10.08 7.63
N THR A 401 36.12 -8.91 7.01
CA THR A 401 36.77 -7.65 7.39
C THR A 401 35.73 -6.59 7.70
N PHE A 402 35.86 -5.91 8.83
CA PHE A 402 34.94 -4.88 9.29
C PHE A 402 35.68 -3.62 9.74
N GLU A 403 35.25 -2.46 9.27
CA GLU A 403 35.78 -1.17 9.69
C GLU A 403 34.78 -0.40 10.52
N THR A 404 35.26 0.32 11.53
CA THR A 404 34.39 1.11 12.40
C THR A 404 33.79 2.29 11.64
N LEU A 405 32.45 2.41 11.63
CA LEU A 405 31.70 3.59 11.16
C LEU A 405 31.52 4.64 12.26
N THR A 406 31.27 4.21 13.50
CA THR A 406 31.13 5.10 14.66
C THR A 406 32.03 4.64 15.80
N PRO A 407 32.66 5.54 16.58
CA PRO A 407 33.78 5.16 17.45
C PRO A 407 33.45 4.00 18.40
N TYR A 408 34.33 2.99 18.45
CA TYR A 408 34.31 1.95 19.46
C TYR A 408 34.78 2.53 20.80
N LEU A 409 33.99 2.35 21.85
CA LEU A 409 34.34 2.74 23.21
C LEU A 409 34.45 1.48 24.07
N MET A 410 35.54 1.35 24.81
CA MET A 410 35.72 0.19 25.71
C MET A 410 34.62 0.13 26.78
N PRO A 411 33.89 -1.00 26.91
CA PRO A 411 32.86 -1.17 27.93
C PRO A 411 33.42 -1.47 29.32
N TRP A 412 34.71 -1.80 29.43
CA TRP A 412 35.41 -2.00 30.70
C TRP A 412 36.61 -1.07 30.84
N HIS A 413 37.03 -0.82 32.09
CA HIS A 413 38.24 -0.06 32.37
C HIS A 413 39.47 -0.78 31.82
N SER A 414 40.26 -0.06 31.04
CA SER A 414 41.52 -0.53 30.48
C SER A 414 42.53 -0.86 31.59
N LYS A 415 43.29 -1.93 31.39
CA LYS A 415 44.42 -2.36 32.23
C LYS A 415 45.61 -2.69 31.31
N PRO A 416 46.85 -2.79 31.82
CA PRO A 416 48.03 -3.07 30.98
C PRO A 416 47.91 -4.32 30.08
N THR A 417 47.21 -5.36 30.55
CA THR A 417 46.97 -6.62 29.80
C THR A 417 45.53 -6.74 29.28
N PHE A 418 44.77 -5.64 29.29
CA PHE A 418 43.36 -5.63 28.93
C PHE A 418 43.01 -4.31 28.23
N GLY A 419 43.55 -4.17 27.03
CA GLY A 419 43.35 -3.04 26.13
C GLY A 419 42.16 -3.23 25.20
N VAL A 420 42.17 -2.50 24.08
CA VAL A 420 41.07 -2.52 23.09
C VAL A 420 40.93 -3.90 22.46
N GLU A 421 42.04 -4.51 22.06
CA GLU A 421 42.07 -5.80 21.38
C GLU A 421 41.54 -6.93 22.27
N GLU A 422 41.99 -7.02 23.53
CA GLU A 422 41.50 -8.03 24.47
C GLU A 422 40.02 -7.83 24.81
N GLN A 423 39.56 -6.57 24.90
CA GLN A 423 38.14 -6.27 25.13
C GLN A 423 37.27 -6.66 23.96
N ILE A 424 37.68 -6.38 22.72
CA ILE A 424 36.95 -6.79 21.52
C ILE A 424 36.86 -8.32 21.43
N ARG A 425 37.98 -9.03 21.61
CA ARG A 425 37.98 -10.51 21.63
C ARG A 425 37.07 -11.07 22.71
N ARG A 426 37.08 -10.46 23.90
CA ARG A 426 36.17 -10.84 24.99
C ARG A 426 34.70 -10.61 24.61
N GLU A 427 34.35 -9.45 24.03
CA GLU A 427 32.98 -9.18 23.60
C GLU A 427 32.50 -10.18 22.53
N CYS A 428 33.34 -10.48 21.54
CA CYS A 428 33.03 -11.49 20.53
C CYS A 428 32.72 -12.85 21.18
N ARG A 429 33.59 -13.31 22.08
CA ARG A 429 33.40 -14.56 22.83
C ARG A 429 32.12 -14.56 23.66
N GLU A 430 31.82 -13.48 24.38
CA GLU A 430 30.61 -13.34 25.19
C GLU A 430 29.33 -13.30 24.32
N ARG A 431 29.44 -12.90 23.04
CA ARG A 431 28.35 -12.85 22.07
C ARG A 431 28.25 -14.09 21.18
N GLY A 432 29.23 -15.00 21.24
CA GLY A 432 29.30 -16.19 20.38
C GLY A 432 29.76 -15.90 18.95
N LEU A 433 30.41 -14.76 18.73
CA LEU A 433 31.06 -14.41 17.47
C LEU A 433 32.48 -15.00 17.42
N PRO A 434 33.03 -15.28 16.23
CA PRO A 434 34.45 -15.58 16.07
C PRO A 434 35.32 -14.47 16.68
N GLU A 435 36.46 -14.83 17.26
CA GLU A 435 37.42 -13.83 17.70
C GLU A 435 38.19 -13.29 16.49
N PRO A 436 38.37 -11.96 16.36
CA PRO A 436 39.19 -11.43 15.29
C PRO A 436 40.65 -11.87 15.45
N GLU A 437 41.24 -12.31 14.35
CA GLU A 437 42.66 -12.61 14.24
C GLU A 437 43.48 -11.33 14.31
N GLN A 438 42.96 -10.24 13.73
CA GLN A 438 43.63 -8.94 13.67
C GLN A 438 42.70 -7.82 14.13
N VAL A 439 43.25 -6.90 14.92
CA VAL A 439 42.60 -5.66 15.35
C VAL A 439 43.56 -4.51 15.03
N GLU A 440 43.32 -3.81 13.93
CA GLU A 440 44.16 -2.71 13.47
C GLU A 440 43.61 -1.37 13.94
N TRP A 441 44.49 -0.44 14.30
CA TRP A 441 44.11 0.89 14.74
C TRP A 441 44.04 1.87 13.57
N LEU A 442 42.93 2.58 13.47
CA LEU A 442 42.72 3.64 12.49
C LEU A 442 42.78 5.00 13.18
N GLN A 443 43.61 5.91 12.66
CA GLN A 443 43.72 7.27 13.22
C GLN A 443 42.48 8.12 12.86
N ASP A 444 41.96 7.93 11.66
CA ASP A 444 40.79 8.56 11.10
C ASP A 444 40.02 7.59 10.20
N ILE A 445 38.77 7.93 9.92
CA ILE A 445 37.92 7.29 8.90
C ILE A 445 37.41 8.36 7.93
N GLU A 446 37.00 7.95 6.73
CA GLU A 446 36.40 8.85 5.76
C GLU A 446 34.87 8.86 5.90
N VAL A 447 34.29 10.05 6.04
CA VAL A 447 32.83 10.28 6.05
C VAL A 447 32.55 11.43 5.09
N ALA A 448 31.76 11.18 4.04
CA ALA A 448 31.44 12.16 3.00
C ALA A 448 32.68 12.90 2.43
N GLY A 449 33.74 12.15 2.12
CA GLY A 449 35.01 12.69 1.60
C GLY A 449 35.85 13.47 2.62
N LYS A 450 35.53 13.39 3.92
CA LYS A 450 36.27 14.08 4.98
C LYS A 450 36.84 13.09 5.99
N LYS A 451 38.10 13.29 6.35
CA LYS A 451 38.73 12.58 7.47
C LYS A 451 38.09 12.99 8.79
N ARG A 452 37.56 12.02 9.52
CA ARG A 452 36.99 12.18 10.86
C ARG A 452 37.79 11.41 11.87
N ARG A 453 37.96 12.00 13.05
CA ARG A 453 38.58 11.38 14.22
C ARG A 453 37.50 11.04 15.24
N PRO A 454 37.77 10.14 16.21
CA PRO A 454 36.78 9.81 17.23
C PRO A 454 36.19 11.03 17.93
N VAL A 455 37.03 12.06 18.16
CA VAL A 455 36.65 13.33 18.81
C VAL A 455 35.52 14.08 18.11
N ASP A 456 35.35 13.90 16.80
CA ASP A 456 34.36 14.60 15.98
C ASP A 456 32.94 14.04 16.16
N PHE A 457 32.80 12.84 16.73
CA PHE A 457 31.51 12.19 17.00
C PHE A 457 30.95 12.56 18.37
N HIS A 458 29.62 12.56 18.52
CA HIS A 458 28.99 12.54 19.83
C HIS A 458 29.12 11.15 20.46
N ARG A 459 29.87 11.03 21.57
CA ARG A 459 30.23 9.74 22.20
C ARG A 459 29.67 9.56 23.62
N PHE A 460 28.69 10.38 23.99
CA PHE A 460 28.12 10.37 25.34
C PHE A 460 26.63 10.09 25.28
N ARG A 461 26.16 9.24 26.20
CA ARG A 461 24.74 8.94 26.35
C ARG A 461 24.05 10.01 27.18
N SER A 462 22.78 10.29 26.87
CA SER A 462 21.97 11.27 27.60
C SER A 462 21.59 10.85 29.02
N LYS A 463 21.68 9.55 29.34
CA LYS A 463 21.36 9.01 30.66
C LYS A 463 22.40 9.43 31.71
N ARG A 464 21.94 10.16 32.72
CA ARG A 464 22.75 10.62 33.87
C ARG A 464 23.24 9.46 34.73
N GLY A 465 24.45 9.61 35.28
CA GLY A 465 25.04 8.66 36.24
C GLY A 465 25.56 7.36 35.62
N LEU A 466 25.67 7.28 34.29
CA LEU A 466 26.32 6.15 33.62
C LEU A 466 27.83 6.17 33.87
N VAL A 467 28.38 5.03 34.27
CA VAL A 467 29.82 4.79 34.24
C VAL A 467 30.21 4.51 32.80
N GLN A 468 31.07 5.36 32.26
CA GLN A 468 31.63 5.23 30.91
C GLN A 468 33.15 5.11 31.03
N PRO A 469 33.70 3.87 30.97
CA PRO A 469 35.12 3.62 31.21
C PRO A 469 36.05 4.27 30.19
N ASP A 470 35.61 4.37 28.93
CA ASP A 470 36.32 5.05 27.86
C ASP A 470 35.50 6.23 27.30
N LYS A 471 36.11 7.40 27.29
CA LYS A 471 35.53 8.67 26.79
C LYS A 471 36.18 9.14 25.49
N GLN A 472 37.30 8.54 25.11
CA GLN A 472 38.05 8.94 23.94
C GLN A 472 37.48 8.25 22.71
N GLY A 473 37.21 6.94 22.79
CA GLY A 473 36.77 6.14 21.65
C GLY A 473 37.90 5.94 20.63
N ARG A 474 37.74 4.94 19.77
CA ARG A 474 38.75 4.52 18.78
C ARG A 474 38.09 4.03 17.50
N PHE A 475 38.81 4.15 16.39
CA PHE A 475 38.47 3.47 15.16
C PHE A 475 39.39 2.28 14.99
N VAL A 476 38.80 1.15 14.64
CA VAL A 476 39.53 -0.09 14.41
C VAL A 476 39.02 -0.80 13.17
N ARG A 477 39.92 -1.54 12.52
CA ARG A 477 39.57 -2.57 11.53
C ARG A 477 39.72 -3.93 12.18
N LEU A 478 38.73 -4.79 12.00
CA LEU A 478 38.70 -6.15 12.48
C LEU A 478 38.81 -7.10 11.30
N THR A 479 39.66 -8.12 11.44
CA THR A 479 39.73 -9.24 10.50
C THR A 479 39.42 -10.52 11.24
N PHE A 480 38.35 -11.20 10.82
CA PHE A 480 37.89 -12.47 11.34
C PHE A 480 38.41 -13.63 10.48
N PRO A 481 38.58 -14.83 11.06
CA PRO A 481 39.03 -16.01 10.31
C PRO A 481 38.00 -16.46 9.27
N ASP A 482 36.71 -16.32 9.60
CA ASP A 482 35.57 -16.67 8.75
C ASP A 482 34.68 -15.43 8.56
N PRO A 483 33.92 -15.34 7.44
CA PRO A 483 32.93 -14.28 7.26
C PRO A 483 31.91 -14.25 8.41
N VAL A 484 31.60 -13.04 8.88
CA VAL A 484 30.61 -12.78 9.94
C VAL A 484 29.46 -11.95 9.34
N PRO A 485 28.19 -12.32 9.56
CA PRO A 485 27.06 -11.53 9.10
C PRO A 485 26.87 -10.25 9.90
N GLY A 486 26.46 -9.18 9.23
CA GLY A 486 26.02 -7.94 9.86
C GLY A 486 24.63 -8.04 10.53
N PRO A 487 24.25 -7.07 11.39
CA PRO A 487 25.02 -5.90 11.74
C PRO A 487 26.01 -6.18 12.88
N LEU A 488 27.25 -5.71 12.70
CA LEU A 488 28.28 -5.79 13.74
C LEU A 488 28.34 -4.49 14.53
N SER A 489 28.09 -4.56 15.84
CA SER A 489 28.23 -3.42 16.74
C SER A 489 28.78 -3.82 18.10
N LEU A 490 29.91 -3.25 18.51
CA LEU A 490 30.66 -3.63 19.71
C LEU A 490 30.92 -2.41 20.62
N GLY A 491 31.20 -2.67 21.90
CA GLY A 491 31.61 -1.64 22.86
C GLY A 491 30.47 -0.94 23.61
N PHE A 492 30.86 0.03 24.43
CA PHE A 492 29.94 0.86 25.20
C PHE A 492 29.03 1.66 24.27
N GLY A 493 27.72 1.52 24.46
CA GLY A 493 26.73 2.24 23.66
C GLY A 493 26.42 1.58 22.31
N CYS A 494 26.91 0.37 22.04
CA CYS A 494 26.63 -0.39 20.81
C CYS A 494 25.15 -0.49 20.45
N HIS A 495 24.27 -0.67 21.44
CA HIS A 495 22.82 -0.68 21.23
C HIS A 495 22.22 0.63 20.71
N TYR A 496 22.98 1.72 20.61
CA TYR A 496 22.49 3.06 20.29
C TYR A 496 23.21 3.69 19.10
N GLY A 497 24.11 2.96 18.43
CA GLY A 497 24.85 3.48 17.29
C GLY A 497 26.28 3.97 17.58
N LEU A 498 26.86 3.65 18.73
CA LEU A 498 28.33 3.70 18.91
C LEU A 498 28.97 2.36 18.56
N GLY A 499 30.25 2.35 18.19
CA GLY A 499 30.95 1.13 17.80
C GLY A 499 30.22 0.35 16.71
N LEU A 500 29.60 1.03 15.74
CA LEU A 500 29.05 0.42 14.53
C LEU A 500 30.18 0.08 13.58
N PHE A 501 30.06 -1.06 12.90
CA PHE A 501 31.03 -1.50 11.91
C PHE A 501 30.37 -1.73 10.55
N LEU A 502 31.06 -1.34 9.49
CA LEU A 502 30.71 -1.63 8.11
C LEU A 502 31.56 -2.78 7.58
N PRO A 503 30.98 -3.70 6.78
CA PRO A 503 31.74 -4.70 6.07
C PRO A 503 32.68 -4.02 5.05
N ALA A 504 33.95 -4.43 5.04
CA ALA A 504 34.98 -3.93 4.13
C ALA A 504 35.56 -5.08 3.30
N GLY A 505 36.12 -4.77 2.13
CA GLY A 505 36.91 -5.72 1.33
C GLY A 505 36.12 -6.74 0.50
N LYS A 506 35.08 -6.30 -0.22
CA LYS A 506 34.55 -7.08 -1.36
C LYS A 506 35.44 -6.95 -2.60
#